data_AF-A0AAC9YAI8-F1
#
_entry.id   AF-A0AAC9YAI8-F1
#
_cell.length_a   1.000
_cell.length_b   1.000
_cell.length_c   1.000
_cell.angle_alpha   90.00
_cell.angle_beta   90.00
_cell.angle_gamma   90.00
#
_symmetry.space_group_name_H-M   'P 1'
#
loop_
_entity.id
_entity.type
_entity.pdbx_description
1 polymer ?
#
loop_
_entity_poly.entity_id
_entity_poly.type
_entity_poly.pdbx_seq_one_letter_code
_entity_poly.pdbx_strand_id
1 'polypeptide(L)'
;MKTARNRDATQISSKAKRKSRRSAPGSKRNRSGVQAVSSKMAKTVLLLRSAELRKHIPATRRLSRATLASMLGRYGMVYVKPDTGSMGIGVMRVEKSGEGCRYQSGQSIFAFKSVSSLFPSLRRQAGSRRYLVQKGIRMLKHDGRPFDFRIMIQRNPAGRWQCTGTAARVASPGKIVSNGSQGGTIYTPQAVLHPAAGKSGTIRLLRRMNRLALLTAAEFGRAYPAMNELGLDIAVDRKLKPWILEVNTRPDPCPFTKLDDQTAIRRIVRYASAYGRRYSLVCGKAKKAP
;
A
#
# COMPACT_ATOMS: atom_id res chain seq x y z
N MET A 1 -18.94 -53.20 -57.08
CA MET A 1 -20.39 -52.90 -57.07
C MET A 1 -20.83 -52.71 -55.62
N LYS A 2 -21.41 -51.54 -55.28
CA LYS A 2 -22.33 -51.26 -54.14
C LYS A 2 -21.78 -51.44 -52.70
N THR A 3 -21.52 -50.33 -51.97
CA THR A 3 -22.33 -49.74 -50.85
C THR A 3 -22.35 -50.60 -49.57
N ALA A 4 -22.29 -50.16 -48.31
CA ALA A 4 -22.23 -48.87 -47.61
C ALA A 4 -22.03 -49.17 -46.09
N ARG A 5 -21.53 -48.18 -45.32
CA ARG A 5 -21.78 -47.81 -43.89
C ARG A 5 -22.27 -48.94 -42.94
N ASN A 6 -21.78 -49.08 -41.71
CA ASN A 6 -21.83 -48.07 -40.65
C ASN A 6 -21.25 -48.64 -39.32
N ARG A 7 -20.85 -47.74 -38.41
CA ARG A 7 -20.70 -47.88 -36.93
C ARG A 7 -19.45 -48.58 -36.39
N ASP A 8 -18.55 -47.82 -35.78
CA ASP A 8 -18.57 -47.61 -34.33
C ASP A 8 -17.49 -46.60 -33.92
N ALA A 9 -17.95 -45.50 -33.33
CA ALA A 9 -17.12 -44.44 -32.77
C ALA A 9 -17.37 -44.38 -31.27
N THR A 10 -16.61 -45.15 -30.49
CA THR A 10 -16.44 -44.87 -29.07
C THR A 10 -15.05 -45.28 -28.59
N GLN A 11 -14.46 -44.42 -27.76
CA GLN A 11 -13.23 -44.61 -26.96
C GLN A 11 -11.87 -44.48 -27.66
N ILE A 12 -11.40 -43.23 -27.84
CA ILE A 12 -9.96 -42.93 -27.69
C ILE A 12 -9.76 -41.62 -26.90
N SER A 13 -9.21 -41.79 -25.69
CA SER A 13 -8.22 -40.93 -25.04
C SER A 13 -8.56 -39.46 -24.73
N SER A 14 -9.16 -39.26 -23.57
CA SER A 14 -9.07 -38.01 -22.80
C SER A 14 -7.66 -37.84 -22.21
N LYS A 15 -6.72 -37.29 -22.99
CA LYS A 15 -5.47 -36.72 -22.47
C LYS A 15 -5.33 -35.27 -22.93
N ALA A 16 -4.88 -34.44 -21.98
CA ALA A 16 -4.44 -33.05 -22.13
C ALA A 16 -5.51 -31.94 -22.17
N LYS A 17 -5.90 -31.46 -20.97
CA LYS A 17 -5.85 -30.03 -20.58
C LYS A 17 -6.29 -29.84 -19.12
N ARG A 18 -5.45 -30.28 -18.19
CA ARG A 18 -5.52 -29.83 -16.77
C ARG A 18 -4.22 -29.10 -16.44
N LYS A 19 -4.08 -27.86 -16.94
CA LYS A 19 -3.05 -26.94 -16.44
C LYS A 19 -3.47 -26.45 -15.06
N SER A 20 -2.84 -27.07 -14.05
CA SER A 20 -2.55 -26.54 -12.72
C SER A 20 -2.66 -25.01 -12.61
N ARG A 21 -3.76 -24.53 -11.99
CA ARG A 21 -3.81 -23.20 -11.38
C ARG A 21 -3.20 -23.33 -9.99
N ARG A 22 -1.89 -23.06 -9.87
CA ARG A 22 -1.26 -22.85 -8.56
C ARG A 22 -1.99 -21.71 -7.84
N SER A 23 -2.56 -22.01 -6.68
CA SER A 23 -3.11 -21.01 -5.76
C SER A 23 -2.01 -20.02 -5.36
N ALA A 24 -2.34 -18.73 -5.33
CA ALA A 24 -1.38 -17.70 -4.95
C ALA A 24 -0.93 -17.91 -3.48
N PRO A 25 0.38 -18.00 -3.20
CA PRO A 25 0.86 -18.28 -1.85
C PRO A 25 0.49 -17.15 -0.87
N GLY A 26 -0.05 -17.51 0.29
CA GLY A 26 -0.23 -16.61 1.44
C GLY A 26 -1.58 -15.92 1.59
N SER A 27 -2.63 -16.32 0.86
CA SER A 27 -3.98 -15.77 1.07
C SER A 27 -4.80 -16.61 2.06
N LYS A 28 -5.35 -15.99 3.11
CA LYS A 28 -6.36 -16.61 3.98
C LYS A 28 -7.75 -16.07 3.61
N ARG A 29 -8.71 -16.97 3.34
CA ARG A 29 -10.15 -16.66 3.27
C ARG A 29 -10.65 -16.54 4.72
N ASN A 30 -11.40 -15.49 5.04
CA ASN A 30 -12.00 -15.35 6.39
C ASN A 30 -13.51 -15.57 6.31
N ARG A 31 -14.19 -15.70 7.47
CA ARG A 31 -15.64 -15.99 7.59
C ARG A 31 -16.56 -15.07 6.77
N SER A 32 -16.08 -13.91 6.32
CA SER A 32 -16.79 -12.95 5.46
C SER A 32 -16.48 -13.05 3.95
N GLY A 33 -15.79 -14.09 3.49
CA GLY A 33 -15.45 -14.30 2.06
C GLY A 33 -14.34 -13.39 1.50
N VAL A 34 -13.89 -12.38 2.25
CA VAL A 34 -12.86 -11.42 1.81
C VAL A 34 -11.47 -12.05 1.77
N GLN A 35 -10.80 -12.02 0.62
CA GLN A 35 -9.40 -12.44 0.47
C GLN A 35 -8.44 -11.37 1.00
N ALA A 36 -7.45 -11.74 1.82
CA ALA A 36 -6.45 -10.80 2.32
C ALA A 36 -5.02 -11.35 2.18
N VAL A 37 -4.10 -10.43 1.88
CA VAL A 37 -2.66 -10.70 1.75
C VAL A 37 -1.92 -9.85 2.79
N SER A 38 -1.37 -10.50 3.82
CA SER A 38 -0.77 -9.82 4.96
C SER A 38 0.67 -9.38 4.73
N SER A 39 1.47 -10.16 3.99
CA SER A 39 2.89 -9.87 3.74
C SER A 39 3.05 -8.67 2.80
N LYS A 40 3.73 -7.63 3.28
CA LYS A 40 4.10 -6.45 2.49
C LYS A 40 5.07 -6.81 1.38
N MET A 41 5.99 -7.73 1.61
CA MET A 41 6.92 -8.20 0.59
C MET A 41 6.20 -8.96 -0.52
N ALA A 42 5.24 -9.84 -0.21
CA ALA A 42 4.46 -10.54 -1.23
C ALA A 42 3.69 -9.58 -2.15
N LYS A 43 3.02 -8.58 -1.53
CA LYS A 43 2.34 -7.49 -2.26
C LYS A 43 3.32 -6.70 -3.14
N THR A 44 4.52 -6.41 -2.62
CA THR A 44 5.57 -5.69 -3.36
C THR A 44 6.04 -6.49 -4.56
N VAL A 45 6.36 -7.77 -4.39
CA VAL A 45 6.79 -8.66 -5.49
C VAL A 45 5.76 -8.75 -6.60
N LEU A 46 4.46 -8.79 -6.25
CA LEU A 46 3.39 -8.76 -7.24
C LEU A 46 3.45 -7.50 -8.11
N LEU A 47 3.57 -6.31 -7.49
CA LEU A 47 3.62 -5.04 -8.22
C LEU A 47 4.86 -4.91 -9.11
N LEU A 48 5.99 -5.49 -8.69
CA LEU A 48 7.24 -5.44 -9.45
C LEU A 48 7.16 -6.18 -10.80
N ARG A 49 6.13 -6.99 -11.04
CA ARG A 49 5.87 -7.64 -12.34
C ARG A 49 5.43 -6.65 -13.41
N SER A 50 4.78 -5.55 -13.04
CA SER A 50 4.41 -4.48 -13.96
C SER A 50 5.56 -3.50 -14.15
N ALA A 51 6.01 -3.34 -15.41
CA ALA A 51 7.07 -2.39 -15.77
C ALA A 51 6.70 -0.94 -15.43
N GLU A 52 5.42 -0.59 -15.53
CA GLU A 52 4.94 0.74 -15.19
C GLU A 52 4.93 0.95 -13.67
N LEU A 53 4.37 0.01 -12.90
CA LEU A 53 4.30 0.15 -11.44
C LEU A 53 5.68 0.12 -10.79
N ARG A 54 6.61 -0.70 -11.30
CA ARG A 54 7.98 -0.85 -10.75
C ARG A 54 8.69 0.50 -10.57
N LYS A 55 8.48 1.45 -11.48
CA LYS A 55 9.08 2.81 -11.43
C LYS A 55 8.61 3.63 -10.21
N HIS A 56 7.50 3.22 -9.62
CA HIS A 56 6.80 3.87 -8.51
C HIS A 56 6.88 3.07 -7.19
N ILE A 57 7.57 1.93 -7.18
CA ILE A 57 7.78 1.13 -5.96
C ILE A 57 9.15 1.47 -5.36
N PRO A 58 9.22 1.91 -4.09
CA PRO A 58 10.51 2.08 -3.42
C PRO A 58 11.21 0.73 -3.25
N ALA A 59 12.52 0.68 -3.56
CA ALA A 59 13.33 -0.52 -3.39
C ALA A 59 13.16 -1.10 -1.98
N THR A 60 12.83 -2.38 -1.88
CA THR A 60 12.49 -3.06 -0.62
C THR A 60 13.20 -4.41 -0.55
N ARG A 61 13.84 -4.70 0.59
CA ARG A 61 14.56 -5.97 0.85
C ARG A 61 14.22 -6.47 2.25
N ARG A 62 14.48 -7.75 2.52
CA ARG A 62 14.44 -8.28 3.89
C ARG A 62 15.51 -7.61 4.76
N LEU A 63 15.19 -7.36 6.03
CA LEU A 63 16.12 -6.77 6.98
C LEU A 63 17.23 -7.76 7.35
N SER A 64 18.47 -7.34 7.13
CA SER A 64 19.68 -7.87 7.74
C SER A 64 20.63 -6.69 7.97
N ARG A 65 21.72 -6.89 8.73
CA ARG A 65 22.73 -5.84 8.95
C ARG A 65 23.31 -5.36 7.61
N ALA A 66 23.65 -6.31 6.73
CA ALA A 66 24.19 -6.03 5.41
C ALA A 66 23.20 -5.27 4.51
N THR A 67 21.92 -5.68 4.48
CA THR A 67 20.92 -4.96 3.65
C THR A 67 20.62 -3.57 4.19
N LEU A 68 20.58 -3.40 5.52
CA LEU A 68 20.42 -2.09 6.15
C LEU A 68 21.60 -1.17 5.79
N ALA A 69 22.84 -1.63 5.99
CA ALA A 69 24.03 -0.86 5.69
C ALA A 69 24.09 -0.45 4.21
N SER A 70 23.91 -1.41 3.30
CA SER A 70 23.92 -1.16 1.85
C SER A 70 22.83 -0.18 1.41
N MET A 71 21.58 -0.37 1.87
CA MET A 71 20.48 0.50 1.48
C MET A 71 20.57 1.89 2.11
N LEU A 72 21.00 2.00 3.38
CA LEU A 72 21.21 3.28 4.03
C LEU A 72 22.38 4.04 3.37
N GLY A 73 23.46 3.33 3.02
CA GLY A 73 24.59 3.86 2.26
C GLY A 73 24.13 4.50 0.95
N ARG A 74 23.33 3.74 0.17
CA ARG A 74 22.85 4.15 -1.16
C ARG A 74 21.80 5.26 -1.15
N TYR A 75 20.87 5.24 -0.18
CA TYR A 75 19.69 6.12 -0.21
C TYR A 75 19.72 7.23 0.85
N GLY A 76 20.61 7.16 1.84
CA GLY A 76 20.72 8.12 2.94
C GLY A 76 19.58 8.06 3.98
N MET A 77 18.41 7.56 3.59
CA MET A 77 17.25 7.34 4.45
C MET A 77 16.53 6.04 4.04
N VAL A 78 16.16 5.22 5.01
CA VAL A 78 15.35 4.01 4.83
C VAL A 78 14.29 3.89 5.91
N TYR A 79 13.19 3.20 5.60
CA TYR A 79 12.23 2.75 6.59
C TYR A 79 12.44 1.27 6.88
N VAL A 80 12.47 0.93 8.15
CA VAL A 80 12.50 -0.44 8.65
C VAL A 80 11.14 -0.76 9.23
N LYS A 81 10.43 -1.74 8.64
CA LYS A 81 9.03 -2.00 8.95
C LYS A 81 8.73 -3.50 9.02
N PRO A 82 7.76 -3.93 9.85
CA PRO A 82 7.39 -5.34 9.91
C PRO A 82 6.72 -5.78 8.59
N ASP A 83 7.07 -6.97 8.11
CA ASP A 83 6.50 -7.52 6.87
C ASP A 83 4.98 -7.73 7.01
N THR A 84 4.53 -8.15 8.19
CA THR A 84 3.12 -8.28 8.55
C THR A 84 2.77 -7.35 9.71
N GLY A 85 1.62 -6.69 9.64
CA GLY A 85 1.18 -5.71 10.63
C GLY A 85 0.47 -4.53 9.98
N SER A 86 -0.14 -3.67 10.78
CA SER A 86 -0.97 -2.54 10.34
C SER A 86 -0.70 -1.29 11.18
N MET A 87 -1.40 -0.18 10.87
CA MET A 87 -1.46 1.03 11.71
C MET A 87 -0.13 1.77 11.91
N GLY A 88 0.91 1.45 11.13
CA GLY A 88 2.25 2.03 11.29
C GLY A 88 3.01 1.56 12.53
N ILE A 89 2.50 0.56 13.26
CA ILE A 89 3.12 0.04 14.48
C ILE A 89 4.41 -0.71 14.11
N GLY A 90 5.50 -0.40 14.82
CA GLY A 90 6.82 -0.98 14.59
C GLY A 90 7.54 -0.41 13.37
N VAL A 91 7.04 0.66 12.75
CA VAL A 91 7.77 1.34 11.67
C VAL A 91 8.84 2.26 12.29
N MET A 92 10.08 2.09 11.84
CA MET A 92 11.22 2.91 12.23
C MET A 92 11.80 3.61 10.99
N ARG A 93 12.19 4.88 11.12
CA ARG A 93 12.92 5.61 10.07
C ARG A 93 14.39 5.66 10.46
N VAL A 94 15.27 5.14 9.62
CA VAL A 94 16.73 5.18 9.79
C VAL A 94 17.31 6.17 8.80
N GLU A 95 18.19 7.06 9.28
CA GLU A 95 18.82 8.13 8.49
C GLU A 95 20.31 8.24 8.81
N LYS A 96 21.12 8.61 7.82
CA LYS A 96 22.47 9.13 8.07
C LYS A 96 22.37 10.46 8.83
N SER A 97 23.29 10.70 9.76
CA SER A 97 23.32 11.88 10.62
C SER A 97 24.77 12.27 10.90
N GLY A 98 25.30 13.24 10.15
CA GLY A 98 26.74 13.56 10.16
C GLY A 98 27.57 12.33 9.79
N GLU A 99 28.58 12.04 10.59
CA GLU A 99 29.41 10.83 10.48
C GLU A 99 28.70 9.55 10.95
N GLY A 100 27.58 9.68 11.66
CA GLY A 100 26.84 8.57 12.24
C GLY A 100 25.52 8.24 11.56
N CYS A 101 24.66 7.56 12.30
CA CYS A 101 23.30 7.24 11.89
C CYS A 101 22.36 7.31 13.09
N ARG A 102 21.09 7.54 12.80
CA ARG A 102 20.04 7.55 13.83
C ARG A 102 18.84 6.78 13.32
N TYR A 103 18.01 6.31 14.25
CA TYR A 103 16.66 5.90 13.90
C TYR A 103 15.63 6.53 14.83
N GLN A 104 14.44 6.73 14.27
CA GLN A 104 13.27 7.20 15.00
C GLN A 104 12.22 6.10 15.06
N SER A 105 11.66 5.87 16.24
CA SER A 105 10.56 4.94 16.51
C SER A 105 9.49 5.67 17.30
N GLY A 106 8.32 5.89 16.67
CA GLY A 106 7.35 6.84 17.22
C GLY A 106 7.93 8.26 17.30
N GLN A 107 8.05 8.80 18.52
CA GLN A 107 8.69 10.10 18.78
C GLN A 107 10.12 9.98 19.32
N SER A 108 10.54 8.79 19.75
CA SER A 108 11.88 8.55 20.30
C SER A 108 12.91 8.48 19.19
N ILE A 109 14.04 9.17 19.38
CA ILE A 109 15.18 9.21 18.46
C ILE A 109 16.39 8.59 19.16
N PHE A 110 17.09 7.69 18.45
CA PHE A 110 18.26 6.99 18.95
C PHE A 110 19.42 7.20 17.97
N ALA A 111 20.56 7.72 18.44
CA ALA A 111 21.73 8.04 17.64
C ALA A 111 22.90 7.08 17.90
N PHE A 112 23.68 6.79 16.87
CA PHE A 112 24.76 5.81 16.88
C PHE A 112 25.89 6.25 15.95
N LYS A 113 27.13 5.88 16.29
CA LYS A 113 28.31 6.14 15.44
C LYS A 113 28.33 5.33 14.14
N SER A 114 27.66 4.18 14.07
CA SER A 114 27.66 3.34 12.87
C SER A 114 26.44 2.41 12.76
N VAL A 115 26.23 1.84 11.57
CA VAL A 115 25.17 0.84 11.37
C VAL A 115 25.43 -0.41 12.22
N SER A 116 26.69 -0.74 12.48
CA SER A 116 27.05 -1.89 13.32
C SER A 116 26.58 -1.72 14.77
N SER A 117 26.69 -0.52 15.35
CA SER A 117 26.17 -0.25 16.70
C SER A 117 24.66 0.04 16.74
N LEU A 118 24.09 0.57 15.65
CA LEU A 118 22.65 0.79 15.52
C LEU A 118 21.85 -0.51 15.42
N PHE A 119 22.34 -1.48 14.64
CA PHE A 119 21.58 -2.67 14.25
C PHE A 119 21.10 -3.53 15.44
N PRO A 120 21.91 -3.81 16.48
CA PRO A 120 21.44 -4.54 17.67
C PRO A 120 20.27 -3.84 18.38
N SER A 121 20.35 -2.51 18.55
CA SER A 121 19.26 -1.72 19.15
C SER A 121 17.98 -1.80 18.33
N LEU A 122 18.09 -1.61 17.02
CA LEU A 122 16.97 -1.75 16.09
C LEU A 122 16.38 -3.18 16.11
N ARG A 123 17.22 -4.21 16.19
CA ARG A 123 16.78 -5.61 16.27
C ARG A 123 16.03 -5.93 17.55
N ARG A 124 16.43 -5.35 18.69
CA ARG A 124 15.65 -5.47 19.94
C ARG A 124 14.24 -4.90 19.78
N GLN A 125 14.09 -3.72 19.17
CA GLN A 125 12.76 -3.17 18.88
C GLN A 125 11.95 -4.02 17.88
N ALA A 126 12.61 -4.63 16.90
CA ALA A 126 11.96 -5.50 15.92
C ALA A 126 11.50 -6.83 16.53
N GLY A 127 12.22 -7.34 17.55
CA GLY A 127 12.00 -8.64 18.16
C GLY A 127 12.20 -9.81 17.18
N SER A 128 11.45 -10.89 17.39
CA SER A 128 11.45 -12.09 16.54
C SER A 128 10.71 -11.90 15.19
N ARG A 129 10.06 -10.76 14.97
CA ARG A 129 9.25 -10.51 13.78
C ARG A 129 10.13 -10.35 12.54
N ARG A 130 9.59 -10.78 11.39
CA ARG A 130 10.20 -10.51 10.09
C ARG A 130 10.03 -9.04 9.72
N TYR A 131 11.14 -8.39 9.40
CA TYR A 131 11.19 -6.98 9.01
C TYR A 131 11.75 -6.81 7.60
N LEU A 132 11.41 -5.68 7.00
CA LEU A 132 11.86 -5.22 5.70
C LEU A 132 12.63 -3.90 5.87
N VAL A 133 13.58 -3.66 4.98
CA VAL A 133 14.20 -2.34 4.76
C VAL A 133 13.67 -1.83 3.43
N GLN A 134 13.12 -0.62 3.44
CA GLN A 134 12.56 0.04 2.26
C GLN A 134 13.23 1.41 2.08
N LYS A 135 13.53 1.77 0.82
CA LYS A 135 14.03 3.11 0.48
C LYS A 135 13.12 4.18 1.09
N GLY A 136 13.70 5.14 1.80
CA GLY A 136 13.00 6.30 2.30
C GLY A 136 12.67 7.29 1.19
N ILE A 137 11.47 7.85 1.23
CA ILE A 137 11.02 8.91 0.32
C ILE A 137 11.00 10.22 1.09
N ARG A 138 11.71 11.24 0.59
CA ARG A 138 11.61 12.60 1.13
C ARG A 138 10.35 13.24 0.56
N MET A 139 9.26 13.04 1.26
CA MET A 139 7.91 13.43 0.85
C MET A 139 7.69 14.94 0.92
N LEU A 140 6.67 15.41 0.20
CA LEU A 140 6.06 16.71 0.44
C LEU A 140 5.55 16.82 1.89
N LYS A 141 5.37 18.07 2.32
CA LYS A 141 4.95 18.41 3.67
C LYS A 141 3.86 19.47 3.63
N HIS A 142 2.96 19.42 4.61
CA HIS A 142 1.96 20.43 4.90
C HIS A 142 2.20 20.89 6.34
N ASP A 143 2.44 22.19 6.54
CA ASP A 143 2.88 22.78 7.82
C ASP A 143 4.08 22.03 8.45
N GLY A 144 5.09 21.72 7.63
CA GLY A 144 6.28 20.99 8.08
C GLY A 144 6.08 19.49 8.35
N ARG A 145 4.82 18.99 8.32
CA ARG A 145 4.44 17.60 8.61
C ARG A 145 4.33 16.79 7.31
N PRO A 146 4.94 15.60 7.22
CA PRO A 146 4.83 14.76 6.03
C PRO A 146 3.39 14.26 5.84
N PHE A 147 2.98 14.07 4.58
CA PHE A 147 1.69 13.50 4.26
C PHE A 147 1.76 12.43 3.17
N ASP A 148 0.75 11.58 3.14
CA ASP A 148 0.48 10.63 2.06
C ASP A 148 -1.02 10.62 1.70
N PHE A 149 -1.38 9.84 0.68
CA PHE A 149 -2.73 9.72 0.17
C PHE A 149 -3.24 8.31 0.34
N ARG A 150 -4.43 8.16 0.95
CA ARG A 150 -5.23 6.94 0.90
C ARG A 150 -6.17 7.03 -0.29
N ILE A 151 -5.96 6.17 -1.29
CA ILE A 151 -6.88 6.00 -2.41
C ILE A 151 -7.67 4.71 -2.18
N MET A 152 -8.99 4.82 -2.12
CA MET A 152 -9.88 3.66 -2.07
C MET A 152 -10.21 3.21 -3.48
N ILE A 153 -10.05 1.92 -3.76
CA ILE A 153 -10.29 1.32 -5.07
C ILE A 153 -11.21 0.13 -4.85
N GLN A 154 -12.35 0.09 -5.56
CA GLN A 154 -13.36 -0.96 -5.39
C GLN A 154 -13.87 -1.42 -6.75
N ARG A 155 -14.33 -2.68 -6.82
CA ARG A 155 -15.20 -3.09 -7.91
C ARG A 155 -16.54 -2.38 -7.75
N ASN A 156 -16.99 -1.75 -8.82
CA ASN A 156 -18.35 -1.23 -8.89
C ASN A 156 -19.36 -2.39 -9.05
N PRO A 157 -20.68 -2.13 -8.99
CA PRO A 157 -21.69 -3.18 -9.17
C PRO A 157 -21.62 -3.92 -10.51
N ALA A 158 -21.03 -3.31 -11.54
CA ALA A 158 -20.76 -3.95 -12.83
C ALA A 158 -19.43 -4.73 -12.86
N GLY A 159 -18.80 -4.97 -11.70
CA GLY A 159 -17.56 -5.74 -11.55
C GLY A 159 -16.27 -5.03 -11.99
N ARG A 160 -16.33 -3.76 -12.43
CA ARG A 160 -15.17 -3.01 -12.93
C ARG A 160 -14.46 -2.25 -11.80
N TRP A 161 -13.13 -2.25 -11.81
CA TRP A 161 -12.33 -1.48 -10.85
C TRP A 161 -12.50 0.03 -11.03
N GLN A 162 -12.72 0.74 -9.93
CA GLN A 162 -12.89 2.20 -9.89
C GLN A 162 -12.27 2.78 -8.62
N CYS A 163 -11.61 3.94 -8.72
CA CYS A 163 -11.23 4.73 -7.56
C CYS A 163 -12.48 5.39 -6.96
N THR A 164 -12.81 5.06 -5.71
CA THR A 164 -14.03 5.53 -5.04
C THR A 164 -13.80 6.73 -4.13
N GLY A 165 -12.55 7.03 -3.76
CA GLY A 165 -12.18 8.24 -3.03
C GLY A 165 -10.67 8.39 -2.87
N THR A 166 -10.20 9.63 -2.69
CA THR A 166 -8.83 9.93 -2.24
C THR A 166 -8.88 10.87 -1.04
N ALA A 167 -8.17 10.53 0.03
CA ALA A 167 -8.01 11.38 1.21
C ALA A 167 -6.52 11.61 1.48
N ALA A 168 -6.13 12.84 1.79
CA ALA A 168 -4.77 13.14 2.26
C ALA A 168 -4.70 12.92 3.78
N ARG A 169 -3.61 12.32 4.25
CA ARG A 169 -3.34 12.09 5.66
C ARG A 169 -2.05 12.81 6.02
N VAL A 170 -2.16 13.84 6.85
CA VAL A 170 -1.01 14.59 7.38
C VAL A 170 -0.62 13.97 8.71
N ALA A 171 0.67 13.66 8.89
CA ALA A 171 1.17 13.06 10.13
C ALA A 171 0.94 13.96 11.34
N SER A 172 0.79 13.35 12.52
CA SER A 172 0.83 14.11 13.77
C SER A 172 2.20 14.77 13.95
N PRO A 173 2.28 15.92 14.64
CA PRO A 173 3.54 16.58 14.94
C PRO A 173 4.60 15.61 15.50
N GLY A 174 5.83 15.72 14.98
CA GLY A 174 6.97 14.89 15.39
C GLY A 174 6.95 13.43 14.91
N LYS A 175 5.86 12.92 14.30
CA LYS A 175 5.79 11.52 13.83
C LYS A 175 6.30 11.34 12.39
N ILE A 176 6.86 10.15 12.14
CA ILE A 176 7.40 9.74 10.82
C ILE A 176 6.41 8.99 9.93
N VAL A 177 5.25 8.63 10.48
CA VAL A 177 4.15 7.93 9.77
C VAL A 177 2.90 8.79 9.80
N SER A 178 2.21 8.87 8.67
CA SER A 178 0.99 9.69 8.48
C SER A 178 -0.32 8.94 8.74
N ASN A 179 -0.25 7.71 9.25
CA ASN A 179 -1.44 6.90 9.42
C ASN A 179 -2.46 7.57 10.36
N GLY A 180 -3.73 7.70 9.95
CA GLY A 180 -4.80 8.29 10.76
C GLY A 180 -4.97 7.59 12.11
N SER A 181 -4.71 6.28 12.19
CA SER A 181 -4.72 5.52 13.46
C SER A 181 -3.65 5.96 14.46
N GLN A 182 -2.69 6.79 14.03
CA GLN A 182 -1.61 7.37 14.83
C GLN A 182 -1.87 8.84 15.19
N GLY A 183 -3.08 9.36 14.96
CA GLY A 183 -3.44 10.76 15.24
C GLY A 183 -3.27 11.70 14.05
N GLY A 184 -3.20 11.16 12.83
CA GLY A 184 -3.07 11.97 11.61
C GLY A 184 -4.32 12.82 11.37
N THR A 185 -4.11 13.98 10.74
CA THR A 185 -5.18 14.90 10.34
C THR A 185 -5.54 14.64 8.88
N ILE A 186 -6.83 14.54 8.59
CA ILE A 186 -7.34 14.29 7.25
C ILE A 186 -7.66 15.59 6.54
N TYR A 187 -7.12 15.73 5.32
CA TYR A 187 -7.36 16.88 4.44
C TYR A 187 -7.88 16.40 3.08
N THR A 188 -8.46 17.34 2.32
CA THR A 188 -8.67 17.13 0.89
C THR A 188 -7.30 17.04 0.18
N PRO A 189 -7.18 16.23 -0.90
CA PRO A 189 -5.93 16.17 -1.64
C PRO A 189 -5.49 17.52 -2.21
N GLN A 190 -6.45 18.35 -2.60
CA GLN A 190 -6.25 19.70 -3.12
C GLN A 190 -5.58 20.61 -2.10
N ALA A 191 -6.07 20.61 -0.85
CA ALA A 191 -5.53 21.47 0.22
C ALA A 191 -4.03 21.25 0.44
N VAL A 192 -3.56 20.00 0.37
CA VAL A 192 -2.15 19.67 0.61
C VAL A 192 -1.26 19.72 -0.64
N LEU A 193 -1.85 19.65 -1.85
CA LEU A 193 -1.07 19.63 -3.11
C LEU A 193 -0.98 20.99 -3.78
N HIS A 194 -2.01 21.84 -3.71
CA HIS A 194 -1.98 23.16 -4.36
C HIS A 194 -0.74 24.00 -4.01
N PRO A 195 -0.29 24.07 -2.74
CA PRO A 195 0.89 24.87 -2.40
C PRO A 195 2.18 24.41 -3.10
N ALA A 196 2.30 23.12 -3.41
CA ALA A 196 3.51 22.55 -4.00
C ALA A 196 3.43 22.34 -5.53
N ALA A 197 2.23 22.17 -6.08
CA ALA A 197 2.03 21.79 -7.48
C ALA A 197 1.18 22.78 -8.29
N GLY A 198 0.54 23.76 -7.64
CA GLY A 198 -0.48 24.60 -8.26
C GLY A 198 -1.75 23.82 -8.65
N LYS A 199 -2.82 24.53 -9.04
CA LYS A 199 -4.11 23.91 -9.39
C LYS A 199 -3.98 22.87 -10.52
N SER A 200 -3.38 23.26 -11.64
CA SER A 200 -3.21 22.39 -12.81
C SER A 200 -2.28 21.20 -12.53
N GLY A 201 -1.20 21.41 -11.75
CA GLY A 201 -0.30 20.34 -11.35
C GLY A 201 -0.97 19.34 -10.40
N THR A 202 -1.79 19.82 -9.47
CA THR A 202 -2.61 18.98 -8.60
C THR A 202 -3.55 18.08 -9.39
N ILE A 203 -4.26 18.62 -10.38
CA ILE A 203 -5.15 17.83 -11.26
C ILE A 203 -4.37 16.72 -11.96
N ARG A 204 -3.22 17.06 -12.58
CA ARG A 204 -2.36 16.08 -13.26
C ARG A 204 -1.85 14.99 -12.30
N LEU A 205 -1.44 15.38 -11.10
CA LEU A 205 -0.92 14.46 -10.10
C LEU A 205 -2.00 13.50 -9.59
N LEU A 206 -3.21 14.00 -9.31
CA LEU A 206 -4.36 13.17 -8.92
C LEU A 206 -4.73 12.17 -10.02
N ARG A 207 -4.76 12.60 -11.29
CA ARG A 207 -4.98 11.70 -12.44
C ARG A 207 -3.91 10.61 -12.51
N ARG A 208 -2.63 10.97 -12.34
CA ARG A 208 -1.51 10.01 -12.32
C ARG A 208 -1.63 9.01 -11.17
N MET A 209 -1.99 9.47 -9.97
CA MET A 209 -2.20 8.61 -8.82
C MET A 209 -3.39 7.65 -9.02
N ASN A 210 -4.50 8.11 -9.61
CA ASN A 210 -5.62 7.25 -9.97
C ASN A 210 -5.24 6.19 -11.02
N ARG A 211 -4.40 6.55 -12.01
CA ARG A 211 -3.87 5.57 -12.97
C ARG A 211 -3.06 4.47 -12.28
N LEU A 212 -2.15 4.85 -11.37
CA LEU A 212 -1.36 3.89 -10.59
C LEU A 212 -2.26 2.99 -9.71
N ALA A 213 -3.32 3.56 -9.16
CA ALA A 213 -4.32 2.86 -8.37
C ALA A 213 -5.05 1.78 -9.19
N LEU A 214 -5.55 2.13 -10.37
CA LEU A 214 -6.25 1.19 -11.26
C LEU A 214 -5.32 0.11 -11.79
N LEU A 215 -4.08 0.44 -12.17
CA LEU A 215 -3.08 -0.54 -12.58
C LEU A 215 -2.75 -1.52 -11.44
N THR A 216 -2.60 -1.01 -10.22
CA THR A 216 -2.42 -1.83 -9.02
C THR A 216 -3.60 -2.79 -8.81
N ALA A 217 -4.83 -2.29 -8.93
CA ALA A 217 -6.02 -3.11 -8.79
C ALA A 217 -6.15 -4.18 -9.89
N ALA A 218 -5.72 -3.88 -11.11
CA ALA A 218 -5.67 -4.87 -12.19
C ALA A 218 -4.67 -6.01 -11.89
N GLU A 219 -3.45 -5.70 -11.42
CA GLU A 219 -2.47 -6.72 -11.01
C GLU A 219 -3.01 -7.60 -9.88
N PHE A 220 -3.59 -7.00 -8.86
CA PHE A 220 -4.19 -7.72 -7.74
C PHE A 220 -5.43 -8.51 -8.15
N GLY A 221 -6.29 -7.98 -9.00
CA GLY A 221 -7.46 -8.68 -9.51
C GLY A 221 -7.11 -9.91 -10.35
N ARG A 222 -5.99 -9.87 -11.09
CA ARG A 222 -5.46 -11.04 -11.82
C ARG A 222 -4.90 -12.10 -10.87
N ALA A 223 -4.15 -11.70 -9.85
CA ALA A 223 -3.57 -12.63 -8.88
C ALA A 223 -4.59 -13.17 -7.85
N TYR A 224 -5.62 -12.39 -7.55
CA TYR A 224 -6.61 -12.63 -6.51
C TYR A 224 -8.02 -12.29 -7.05
N PRO A 225 -8.65 -13.20 -7.83
CA PRO A 225 -9.90 -12.91 -8.53
C PRO A 225 -11.07 -12.53 -7.61
N ALA A 226 -11.09 -13.03 -6.37
CA ALA A 226 -12.11 -12.71 -5.36
C ALA A 226 -11.89 -11.36 -4.66
N MET A 227 -10.85 -10.60 -5.04
CA MET A 227 -10.59 -9.27 -4.50
C MET A 227 -11.59 -8.27 -5.07
N ASN A 228 -12.30 -7.57 -4.19
CA ASN A 228 -13.27 -6.53 -4.54
C ASN A 228 -12.82 -5.12 -4.14
N GLU A 229 -11.77 -4.99 -3.33
CA GLU A 229 -11.32 -3.70 -2.84
C GLU A 229 -9.83 -3.67 -2.47
N LEU A 230 -9.24 -2.49 -2.57
CA LEU A 230 -7.89 -2.17 -2.14
C LEU A 230 -7.84 -0.74 -1.60
N GLY A 231 -6.94 -0.50 -0.65
CA GLY A 231 -6.52 0.85 -0.27
C GLY A 231 -5.08 1.06 -0.66
N LEU A 232 -4.82 1.98 -1.58
CA LEU A 232 -3.47 2.30 -2.00
C LEU A 232 -2.96 3.51 -1.21
N ASP A 233 -1.82 3.34 -0.55
CA ASP A 233 -1.14 4.42 0.17
C ASP A 233 -0.02 4.96 -0.73
N ILE A 234 -0.17 6.21 -1.19
CA ILE A 234 0.77 6.89 -2.10
C ILE A 234 1.39 8.09 -1.41
N ALA A 235 2.71 8.22 -1.46
CA ALA A 235 3.42 9.45 -1.15
C ALA A 235 3.83 10.21 -2.41
N VAL A 236 4.04 11.51 -2.30
CA VAL A 236 4.61 12.33 -3.38
C VAL A 236 5.90 12.94 -2.87
N ASP A 237 6.98 12.79 -3.63
CA ASP A 237 8.27 13.38 -3.28
C ASP A 237 8.38 14.85 -3.69
N ARG A 238 9.47 15.51 -3.28
CA ARG A 238 9.74 16.92 -3.61
C ARG A 238 9.87 17.23 -5.10
N LYS A 239 10.03 16.20 -5.96
CA LYS A 239 10.05 16.33 -7.42
C LYS A 239 8.69 16.00 -8.04
N LEU A 240 7.62 16.02 -7.24
CA LEU A 240 6.25 15.70 -7.63
C LEU A 240 6.08 14.28 -8.21
N LYS A 241 6.99 13.35 -7.87
CA LYS A 241 6.87 11.96 -8.29
C LYS A 241 6.05 11.17 -7.25
N PRO A 242 4.96 10.48 -7.66
CA PRO A 242 4.22 9.60 -6.77
C PRO A 242 4.99 8.29 -6.51
N TRP A 243 4.88 7.76 -5.30
CA TRP A 243 5.47 6.50 -4.86
C TRP A 243 4.42 5.67 -4.12
N ILE A 244 4.23 4.42 -4.53
CA ILE A 244 3.34 3.48 -3.84
C ILE A 244 4.07 2.97 -2.59
N LEU A 245 3.60 3.37 -1.41
CA LEU A 245 4.18 2.96 -0.13
C LEU A 245 3.69 1.57 0.30
N GLU A 246 2.38 1.36 0.15
CA GLU A 246 1.70 0.12 0.55
C GLU A 246 0.38 -0.07 -0.20
N VAL A 247 0.03 -1.35 -0.43
CA VAL A 247 -1.31 -1.78 -0.85
C VAL A 247 -1.98 -2.47 0.33
N ASN A 248 -3.15 -2.02 0.73
CA ASN A 248 -3.97 -2.61 1.77
C ASN A 248 -5.07 -3.46 1.11
N THR A 249 -5.11 -4.77 1.38
CA THR A 249 -6.16 -5.67 0.84
C THR A 249 -7.39 -5.78 1.75
N ARG A 250 -7.38 -5.08 2.88
CA ARG A 250 -8.53 -4.83 3.76
C ARG A 250 -8.48 -3.38 4.20
N PRO A 251 -8.68 -2.43 3.28
CA PRO A 251 -8.67 -1.02 3.60
C PRO A 251 -9.73 -0.65 4.63
N ASP A 252 -9.40 0.37 5.42
CA ASP A 252 -10.30 1.04 6.34
C ASP A 252 -10.77 2.36 5.72
N PRO A 253 -12.09 2.61 5.61
CA PRO A 253 -12.63 3.85 5.07
C PRO A 253 -12.72 4.99 6.09
N CYS A 254 -12.37 4.80 7.36
CA CYS A 254 -12.40 5.84 8.41
C CYS A 254 -11.84 7.21 8.00
N PRO A 255 -10.71 7.32 7.26
CA PRO A 255 -10.24 8.63 6.79
C PRO A 255 -11.31 9.45 6.03
N PHE A 256 -12.15 8.80 5.23
CA PHE A 256 -13.14 9.47 4.41
C PHE A 256 -14.31 10.06 5.21
N THR A 257 -14.54 9.61 6.45
CA THR A 257 -15.58 10.19 7.33
C THR A 257 -15.18 11.55 7.90
N LYS A 258 -13.90 11.94 7.75
CA LYS A 258 -13.36 13.21 8.23
C LYS A 258 -13.28 14.30 7.15
N LEU A 259 -13.68 14.00 5.92
CA LEU A 259 -13.83 15.01 4.86
C LEU A 259 -15.20 15.68 4.99
N ASP A 260 -15.36 16.93 4.56
CA ASP A 260 -16.68 17.57 4.54
C ASP A 260 -17.60 16.94 3.49
N ASP A 261 -17.08 16.76 2.26
CA ASP A 261 -17.79 16.07 1.19
C ASP A 261 -17.94 14.56 1.48
N GLN A 262 -19.15 14.18 1.89
CA GLN A 262 -19.52 12.80 2.19
C GLN A 262 -19.72 11.92 0.94
N THR A 263 -19.62 12.46 -0.27
CA THR A 263 -19.88 11.73 -1.52
C THR A 263 -18.94 10.53 -1.67
N ALA A 264 -17.66 10.70 -1.33
CA ALA A 264 -16.69 9.61 -1.38
C ALA A 264 -17.06 8.48 -0.42
N ILE A 265 -17.33 8.77 0.85
CA ILE A 265 -17.65 7.72 1.84
C ILE A 265 -18.97 7.02 1.52
N ARG A 266 -20.00 7.75 1.10
CA ARG A 266 -21.29 7.16 0.68
C ARG A 266 -21.09 6.18 -0.48
N ARG A 267 -20.29 6.55 -1.49
CA ARG A 267 -19.94 5.67 -2.61
C ARG A 267 -19.15 4.44 -2.14
N ILE A 268 -18.20 4.62 -1.23
CA ILE A 268 -17.38 3.54 -0.67
C ILE A 268 -18.26 2.50 0.05
N VAL A 269 -19.17 2.95 0.91
CA VAL A 269 -20.10 2.08 1.63
C VAL A 269 -21.05 1.38 0.66
N ARG A 270 -21.65 2.11 -0.28
CA ARG A 270 -22.56 1.54 -1.29
C ARG A 270 -21.91 0.41 -2.09
N TYR A 271 -20.69 0.61 -2.58
CA TYR A 271 -19.98 -0.43 -3.33
C TYR A 271 -19.65 -1.62 -2.44
N ALA A 272 -19.23 -1.38 -1.19
CA ALA A 272 -18.96 -2.45 -0.25
C ALA A 272 -20.18 -3.33 0.05
N SER A 273 -21.34 -2.72 0.24
CA SER A 273 -22.59 -3.46 0.44
C SER A 273 -22.93 -4.35 -0.76
N ALA A 274 -22.67 -3.90 -1.99
CA ALA A 274 -22.95 -4.68 -3.20
C ALA A 274 -22.16 -6.00 -3.30
N TYR A 275 -21.01 -6.11 -2.62
CA TYR A 275 -20.25 -7.36 -2.52
C TYR A 275 -20.23 -7.94 -1.09
N GLY A 276 -21.22 -7.59 -0.26
CA GLY A 276 -21.46 -8.20 1.04
C GLY A 276 -20.56 -7.71 2.18
N ARG A 277 -19.83 -6.60 2.00
CA ARG A 277 -18.99 -6.01 3.05
C ARG A 277 -19.69 -4.86 3.77
N ARG A 278 -19.64 -4.89 5.09
CA ARG A 278 -20.03 -3.77 5.97
C ARG A 278 -18.79 -3.19 6.65
N TYR A 279 -18.78 -1.88 6.86
CA TYR A 279 -17.71 -1.19 7.60
C TYR A 279 -18.24 -0.67 8.93
N SER A 280 -17.40 -0.69 9.95
CA SER A 280 -17.57 0.23 11.07
C SER A 280 -17.00 1.60 10.66
N LEU A 281 -17.82 2.65 10.75
CA LEU A 281 -17.42 4.01 10.42
C LEU A 281 -16.92 4.80 11.64
N VAL A 282 -16.82 4.15 12.79
CA VAL A 282 -16.30 4.75 14.02
C VAL A 282 -14.82 5.08 13.84
N CYS A 283 -14.51 6.36 13.95
CA CYS A 283 -13.19 6.90 13.63
C CYS A 283 -12.70 7.82 14.74
N GLY A 284 -12.19 7.22 15.83
CA GLY A 284 -11.84 7.95 17.06
C GLY A 284 -10.44 8.56 17.08
N LYS A 285 -9.50 8.10 16.23
CA LYS A 285 -8.10 8.55 16.28
C LYS A 285 -7.70 9.54 15.19
N ALA A 286 -8.35 9.50 14.04
CA ALA A 286 -8.07 10.46 12.97
C ALA A 286 -8.77 11.80 13.25
N LYS A 287 -8.06 12.90 13.01
CA LYS A 287 -8.58 14.26 13.21
C LYS A 287 -9.12 14.81 11.89
N LYS A 288 -10.20 15.59 11.98
CA LYS A 288 -10.65 16.43 10.86
C LYS A 288 -9.70 17.63 10.74
N ALA A 289 -9.43 18.09 9.53
CA ALA A 289 -8.73 19.36 9.32
C ALA A 289 -9.53 20.52 9.97
N PRO A 290 -8.83 21.57 10.45
CA PRO A 290 -9.51 22.79 10.89
C PRO A 290 -10.32 23.41 9.75
#